data_AF-A0A257W1B4-F1
#
_entry.id   AF-A0A257W1B4-F1
#
_cell.length_a   1.000
_cell.length_b   1.000
_cell.length_c   1.000
_cell.angle_alpha   90.00
_cell.angle_beta   90.00
_cell.angle_gamma   90.00
#
_symmetry.space_group_name_H-M   'P 1'
#
loop_
_entity.id
_entity.type
_entity.pdbx_description
1 polymer ?
#
loop_
_entity_poly.entity_id
_entity_poly.type
_entity_poly.pdbx_seq_one_letter_code
_entity_poly.pdbx_strand_id
1 'polypeptide(L)'
;MCDDFTALADDATLAKRGLSRRDFAAISAAAVGTLTVSTACAAQGSGPALTESTVTITTPDGKMDAFFVHPAEGKHPAVIMYPDIAGLRDAYKVMARTLAASGYAVVAVNHYYRSAKAPVMNTISEFFAPEGREKLGPMMAKLTVPAIVSDAKAIVAWLDANPAVDASKKIAAEGYCMTGSYAVRTAAAVPDRIGAVSSFHGGGLVTPAPDSPHKMLKGTKALYLFAIGQNDDKR
;
A
#
# COMPACT_ATOMS: atom_id res chain seq x y z
N MET A 1 -7.58 2.94 -12.94
CA MET A 1 -6.39 3.63 -13.47
C MET A 1 -6.86 4.21 -14.79
N CYS A 2 -7.04 5.52 -14.89
CA CYS A 2 -7.61 6.15 -16.09
C CYS A 2 -6.46 6.52 -17.03
N ASP A 3 -6.03 5.56 -17.84
CA ASP A 3 -5.13 5.79 -18.96
C ASP A 3 -5.92 5.73 -20.29
N ASP A 4 -5.28 6.18 -21.37
CA ASP A 4 -5.91 6.25 -22.69
C ASP A 4 -6.32 4.85 -23.20
N PHE A 5 -5.68 3.79 -22.73
CA PHE A 5 -6.05 2.41 -23.06
C PHE A 5 -7.37 1.99 -22.40
N THR A 6 -7.61 2.42 -21.16
CA THR A 6 -8.89 2.24 -20.47
C THR A 6 -9.98 3.07 -21.15
N ALA A 7 -9.67 4.31 -21.54
CA ALA A 7 -10.60 5.16 -22.27
C ALA A 7 -11.02 4.54 -23.62
N LEU A 8 -10.06 3.97 -24.37
CA LEU A 8 -10.31 3.28 -25.63
C LEU A 8 -11.09 1.97 -25.44
N ALA A 9 -10.84 1.23 -24.37
CA ALA A 9 -11.58 0.02 -24.03
C ALA A 9 -13.03 0.32 -23.63
N ASP A 10 -13.25 1.40 -22.87
CA ASP A 10 -14.57 1.88 -22.50
C ASP A 10 -15.35 2.37 -23.73
N ASP A 11 -14.70 3.07 -24.66
CA ASP A 11 -15.30 3.48 -25.93
C ASP A 11 -15.71 2.30 -26.80
N ALA A 12 -14.83 1.31 -26.93
CA ALA A 12 -15.14 0.08 -27.67
C ALA A 12 -16.31 -0.69 -27.03
N THR A 13 -16.46 -0.60 -25.71
CA THR A 13 -17.54 -1.27 -24.96
C THR A 13 -18.87 -0.53 -25.12
N LEU A 14 -18.88 0.80 -25.10
CA LEU A 14 -20.06 1.63 -25.33
C LEU A 14 -20.54 1.52 -26.79
N ALA A 15 -19.62 1.52 -27.75
CA ALA A 15 -19.94 1.37 -29.17
C ALA A 15 -20.61 0.02 -29.49
N LYS A 16 -20.20 -1.08 -28.84
CA LYS A 16 -20.87 -2.40 -28.96
C LYS A 16 -22.32 -2.39 -28.48
N ARG A 17 -22.69 -1.42 -27.64
CA ARG A 17 -24.06 -1.22 -27.12
C ARG A 17 -24.81 -0.13 -27.89
N GLY A 18 -24.23 0.43 -28.96
CA GLY A 18 -24.82 1.49 -29.76
C GLY A 18 -24.87 2.85 -29.05
N LEU A 19 -24.07 3.05 -28.00
CA LEU A 19 -24.08 4.25 -27.17
C LEU A 19 -22.79 5.05 -27.35
N SER A 20 -22.90 6.38 -27.43
CA SER A 20 -21.75 7.27 -27.32
C SER A 20 -21.49 7.69 -25.86
N ARG A 21 -20.31 8.24 -25.57
CA ARG A 21 -20.02 8.84 -24.24
C ARG A 21 -21.00 9.94 -23.85
N ARG A 22 -21.51 10.70 -24.83
CA ARG A 22 -22.53 11.74 -24.60
C ARG A 22 -23.88 11.11 -24.27
N ASP A 23 -24.22 9.98 -24.88
CA ASP A 23 -25.44 9.24 -24.56
C ASP A 23 -25.34 8.62 -23.16
N PHE A 24 -24.18 8.07 -22.80
CA PHE A 24 -23.94 7.54 -21.45
C PHE A 24 -24.06 8.64 -20.38
N ALA A 25 -23.46 9.81 -20.61
CA ALA A 25 -23.59 10.96 -19.70
C ALA A 25 -25.02 11.52 -19.65
N ALA A 26 -25.73 11.57 -20.79
CA ALA A 26 -27.11 12.03 -20.86
C ALA A 26 -28.09 11.05 -20.19
N ILE A 27 -27.89 9.74 -20.35
CA ILE A 27 -28.67 8.70 -19.66
C ILE A 27 -28.44 8.76 -18.15
N SER A 28 -27.21 9.05 -17.72
CA SER A 28 -26.86 9.23 -16.30
C SER A 28 -27.48 10.50 -15.70
N ALA A 29 -27.60 11.57 -16.48
CA ALA A 29 -28.22 12.83 -16.06
C ALA A 29 -29.77 12.81 -16.11
N ALA A 30 -30.37 12.01 -17.00
CA ALA A 30 -31.83 11.90 -17.15
C ALA A 30 -32.52 11.05 -16.06
N ALA A 31 -31.76 10.30 -15.25
CA ALA A 31 -32.29 9.51 -14.13
C ALA A 31 -32.61 10.33 -12.86
N VAL A 32 -32.46 11.66 -12.89
CA VAL A 32 -32.69 12.56 -11.73
C VAL A 32 -34.13 13.12 -11.71
N GLY A 33 -34.94 12.83 -12.73
CA GLY A 33 -36.33 13.28 -12.82
C GLY A 33 -37.33 12.29 -12.24
N THR A 34 -37.82 12.59 -11.02
CA THR A 34 -38.98 11.99 -10.34
C THR A 34 -38.91 10.49 -10.01
N LEU A 35 -38.37 10.18 -8.82
CA LEU A 35 -38.83 9.09 -7.93
C LEU A 35 -38.23 9.33 -6.54
N THR A 36 -39.08 9.59 -5.55
CA THR A 36 -38.71 9.50 -4.13
C THR A 36 -38.37 8.06 -3.79
N VAL A 37 -37.11 7.69 -3.90
CA VAL A 37 -36.59 6.42 -3.38
C VAL A 37 -35.23 6.69 -2.75
N SER A 38 -35.13 6.36 -1.47
CA SER A 38 -33.87 6.14 -0.78
C SER A 38 -32.99 5.18 -1.58
N THR A 39 -32.00 5.69 -2.29
CA THR A 39 -30.89 4.89 -2.79
C THR A 39 -29.60 5.50 -2.30
N ALA A 40 -29.26 5.15 -1.07
CA ALA A 40 -27.88 4.87 -0.75
C ALA A 40 -27.36 3.86 -1.77
N CYS A 41 -26.64 4.31 -2.80
CA CYS A 41 -25.60 3.49 -3.39
C CYS A 41 -24.40 3.51 -2.43
N ALA A 42 -24.63 3.05 -1.19
CA ALA A 42 -23.56 2.39 -0.48
C ALA A 42 -23.41 1.08 -1.24
N ALA A 43 -22.32 0.91 -1.97
CA ALA A 43 -21.85 -0.43 -2.26
C ALA A 43 -21.69 -1.10 -0.88
N GLN A 44 -22.70 -1.86 -0.48
CA GLN A 44 -22.63 -2.74 0.69
C GLN A 44 -21.63 -3.81 0.29
N GLY A 45 -20.35 -3.51 0.54
CA GLY A 45 -19.30 -4.49 0.45
C GLY A 45 -19.68 -5.61 1.40
N SER A 46 -19.89 -6.81 0.86
CA SER A 46 -20.24 -8.04 1.59
C SER A 46 -19.09 -8.55 2.48
N GLY A 47 -18.15 -7.67 2.83
CA GLY A 47 -16.98 -7.96 3.65
C GLY A 47 -17.31 -7.88 5.14
N PRO A 48 -16.42 -8.44 5.98
CA PRO A 48 -16.57 -8.31 7.42
C PRO A 48 -16.56 -6.85 7.85
N ALA A 49 -17.25 -6.54 8.94
CA ALA A 49 -17.07 -5.25 9.62
C ALA A 49 -15.57 -5.07 9.95
N LEU A 50 -15.07 -3.85 9.84
CA LEU A 50 -13.66 -3.53 10.07
C LEU A 50 -13.48 -2.71 11.34
N THR A 51 -12.42 -3.00 12.08
CA THR A 51 -11.90 -2.15 13.16
C THR A 51 -10.63 -1.48 12.67
N GLU A 52 -10.55 -0.15 12.81
CA GLU A 52 -9.39 0.62 12.38
C GLU A 52 -8.96 1.66 13.40
N SER A 53 -7.67 1.95 13.44
CA SER A 53 -7.10 2.96 14.33
C SER A 53 -5.78 3.50 13.79
N THR A 54 -5.42 4.70 14.25
CA THR A 54 -4.02 5.14 14.17
C THR A 54 -3.29 4.59 15.38
N VAL A 55 -2.23 3.83 15.14
CA VAL A 55 -1.42 3.17 16.16
C VAL A 55 -0.04 3.81 16.23
N THR A 56 0.69 3.50 17.31
CA THR A 56 2.09 3.87 17.46
C THR A 56 2.91 2.62 17.72
N ILE A 57 3.92 2.41 16.88
CA ILE A 57 4.90 1.33 16.95
C ILE A 57 6.18 1.90 17.54
N THR A 58 6.64 1.36 18.67
CA THR A 58 7.92 1.74 19.26
C THR A 58 9.05 1.08 18.47
N THR A 59 9.96 1.89 17.93
CA THR A 59 11.17 1.46 17.25
C THR A 59 12.41 1.93 18.03
N PRO A 60 13.61 1.38 17.77
CA PRO A 60 14.85 1.89 18.36
C PRO A 60 15.11 3.38 18.10
N ASP A 61 14.63 3.93 16.97
CA ASP A 61 14.89 5.32 16.55
C ASP A 61 13.72 6.27 16.83
N GLY A 62 12.67 5.81 17.51
CA GLY A 62 11.52 6.63 17.88
C GLY A 62 10.17 5.93 17.73
N LYS A 63 9.11 6.74 17.77
CA LYS A 63 7.72 6.28 17.73
C LYS A 63 7.17 6.43 16.31
N MET A 64 6.98 5.31 15.62
CA MET A 64 6.41 5.25 14.28
C MET A 64 4.88 5.26 14.36
N ASP A 65 4.25 6.30 13.82
CA ASP A 65 2.81 6.28 13.59
C ASP A 65 2.46 5.39 12.39
N ALA A 66 1.33 4.69 12.48
CA ALA A 66 0.84 3.83 11.43
C ALA A 66 -0.69 3.77 11.43
N PHE A 67 -1.28 3.40 10.31
CA PHE A 67 -2.70 3.07 10.22
C PHE A 67 -2.86 1.55 10.29
N PHE A 68 -3.63 1.07 11.25
CA PHE A 68 -3.90 -0.35 11.45
C PHE A 68 -5.39 -0.63 11.26
N VAL A 69 -5.70 -1.64 10.43
CA VAL A 69 -7.08 -2.05 10.15
C VAL A 69 -7.16 -3.56 10.00
N HIS A 70 -8.21 -4.17 10.54
CA HIS A 70 -8.44 -5.61 10.50
C HIS A 70 -9.95 -5.91 10.57
N PRO A 71 -10.40 -7.12 10.20
CA PRO A 71 -11.76 -7.56 10.50
C PRO A 71 -12.08 -7.45 11.99
N ALA A 72 -13.31 -7.05 12.32
CA ALA A 72 -13.72 -6.71 13.68
C ALA A 72 -13.67 -7.90 14.65
N GLU A 73 -13.76 -9.13 14.13
CA GLU A 73 -13.80 -10.36 14.90
C GLU A 73 -12.73 -11.35 14.46
N GLY A 74 -12.07 -11.98 15.44
CA GLY A 74 -11.10 -13.04 15.22
C GLY A 74 -9.65 -12.57 15.22
N LYS A 75 -8.77 -13.47 14.75
CA LYS A 75 -7.34 -13.23 14.57
C LYS A 75 -6.97 -13.51 13.13
N HIS A 76 -6.14 -12.66 12.54
CA HIS A 76 -5.92 -12.66 11.10
C HIS A 76 -4.45 -12.76 10.73
N PRO A 77 -4.12 -13.39 9.59
CA PRO A 77 -2.79 -13.22 8.99
C PRO A 77 -2.54 -11.74 8.73
N ALA A 78 -1.31 -11.28 8.96
CA ALA A 78 -0.97 -9.87 8.88
C ALA A 78 -0.24 -9.47 7.60
N VAL A 79 -0.43 -8.21 7.19
CA VAL A 79 0.25 -7.57 6.05
C VAL A 79 0.89 -6.27 6.52
N ILE A 80 2.18 -6.12 6.26
CA ILE A 80 2.90 -4.85 6.37
C ILE A 80 2.81 -4.15 5.03
N MET A 81 2.21 -2.97 4.98
CA MET A 81 2.09 -2.15 3.79
C MET A 81 3.02 -0.95 3.91
N TYR A 82 4.04 -0.89 3.05
CA TYR A 82 4.94 0.25 2.92
C TYR A 82 4.44 1.19 1.81
N PRO A 83 4.03 2.43 2.15
CA PRO A 83 3.61 3.43 1.17
C PRO A 83 4.70 3.78 0.15
N ASP A 84 4.30 4.42 -0.96
CA ASP A 84 5.21 5.03 -1.93
C ASP A 84 5.95 6.26 -1.35
N ILE A 85 6.72 6.94 -2.19
CA ILE A 85 7.53 8.10 -1.84
C ILE A 85 6.76 9.24 -1.17
N ALA A 86 5.47 9.42 -1.44
CA ALA A 86 4.64 10.47 -0.82
C ALA A 86 4.18 10.09 0.60
N GLY A 87 4.47 8.87 1.07
CA GLY A 87 4.26 8.43 2.44
C GLY A 87 2.82 8.02 2.74
N LEU A 88 2.58 7.72 4.02
CA LEU A 88 1.27 7.29 4.53
C LEU A 88 0.24 8.42 4.37
N ARG A 89 -0.78 8.16 3.54
CA ARG A 89 -1.89 9.07 3.23
C ARG A 89 -3.17 8.28 3.00
N ASP A 90 -4.28 8.95 2.75
CA ASP A 90 -5.60 8.31 2.65
C ASP A 90 -5.69 7.23 1.56
N ALA A 91 -4.96 7.37 0.44
CA ALA A 91 -4.86 6.33 -0.58
C ALA A 91 -4.43 4.98 0.02
N TYR A 92 -3.41 4.96 0.88
CA TYR A 92 -2.92 3.75 1.54
C TYR A 92 -3.86 3.24 2.62
N LYS A 93 -4.61 4.13 3.30
CA LYS A 93 -5.66 3.71 4.23
C LYS A 93 -6.80 2.99 3.49
N VAL A 94 -7.20 3.48 2.32
CA VAL A 94 -8.20 2.82 1.47
C VAL A 94 -7.71 1.44 1.04
N MET A 95 -6.47 1.33 0.55
CA MET A 95 -5.89 0.05 0.14
C MET A 95 -5.76 -0.93 1.31
N ALA A 96 -5.35 -0.45 2.49
CA ALA A 96 -5.31 -1.27 3.70
C ALA A 96 -6.70 -1.79 4.10
N ARG A 97 -7.76 -0.96 4.00
CA ARG A 97 -9.14 -1.40 4.23
C ARG A 97 -9.58 -2.46 3.23
N THR A 98 -9.20 -2.34 1.95
CA THR A 98 -9.54 -3.35 0.92
C THR A 98 -8.92 -4.71 1.25
N LEU A 99 -7.65 -4.73 1.68
CA LEU A 99 -7.01 -5.96 2.13
C LEU A 99 -7.64 -6.48 3.44
N ALA A 100 -7.96 -5.60 4.39
CA ALA A 100 -8.63 -6.03 5.62
C ALA A 100 -10.03 -6.61 5.37
N ALA A 101 -10.79 -6.05 4.44
CA ALA A 101 -12.06 -6.61 3.98
C ALA A 101 -11.90 -8.00 3.31
N SER A 102 -10.68 -8.36 2.91
CA SER A 102 -10.33 -9.69 2.40
C SER A 102 -9.83 -10.65 3.50
N GLY A 103 -9.88 -10.25 4.77
CA GLY A 103 -9.57 -11.12 5.92
C GLY A 103 -8.19 -10.95 6.56
N TYR A 104 -7.47 -9.86 6.27
CA TYR A 104 -6.12 -9.60 6.77
C TYR A 104 -6.06 -8.52 7.86
N ALA A 105 -5.11 -8.63 8.79
CA ALA A 105 -4.73 -7.52 9.65
C ALA A 105 -3.63 -6.68 8.99
N VAL A 106 -3.93 -5.46 8.59
CA VAL A 106 -3.05 -4.65 7.73
C VAL A 106 -2.52 -3.45 8.50
N VAL A 107 -1.20 -3.29 8.51
CA VAL A 107 -0.53 -2.11 9.05
C VAL A 107 0.14 -1.33 7.91
N ALA A 108 -0.39 -0.15 7.61
CA ALA A 108 0.21 0.80 6.68
C ALA A 108 1.07 1.80 7.46
N VAL A 109 2.38 1.76 7.24
CA VAL A 109 3.36 2.43 8.11
C VAL A 109 3.80 3.80 7.61
N ASN A 110 4.04 4.74 8.52
CA ASN A 110 4.77 5.97 8.19
C ASN A 110 6.28 5.71 8.22
N HIS A 111 6.88 5.38 7.08
CA HIS A 111 8.33 5.18 7.01
C HIS A 111 9.14 6.47 7.26
N TYR A 112 8.52 7.65 7.20
CA TYR A 112 9.15 8.94 7.49
C TYR A 112 9.06 9.39 8.96
N TYR A 113 8.64 8.53 9.88
CA TYR A 113 8.43 8.90 11.29
C TYR A 113 9.66 9.54 12.00
N ARG A 114 10.88 9.26 11.51
CA ARG A 114 12.13 9.92 11.97
C ARG A 114 12.21 11.42 11.62
N SER A 115 11.28 11.92 10.81
CA SER A 115 11.26 13.30 10.31
C SER A 115 9.92 13.98 10.56
N ALA A 116 8.80 13.29 10.36
CA ALA A 116 7.48 13.87 10.53
C ALA A 116 6.42 12.79 10.79
N LYS A 117 5.34 13.16 11.48
CA LYS A 117 4.11 12.34 11.54
C LYS A 117 3.41 12.35 10.18
N ALA A 118 2.65 11.29 9.88
CA ALA A 118 1.80 11.25 8.71
C ALA A 118 0.58 12.20 8.86
N PRO A 119 0.05 12.74 7.75
CA PRO A 119 0.57 12.62 6.38
C PRO A 119 1.76 13.56 6.11
N VAL A 120 2.76 13.08 5.38
CA VAL A 120 3.88 13.92 4.90
C VAL A 120 3.47 14.69 3.63
N MET A 121 2.71 14.04 2.76
CA MET A 121 2.01 14.61 1.60
C MET A 121 0.59 14.06 1.57
N ASN A 122 -0.35 14.83 1.02
CA ASN A 122 -1.74 14.42 0.87
C ASN A 122 -1.99 13.67 -0.45
N THR A 123 -1.18 13.95 -1.47
CA THR A 123 -1.26 13.36 -2.81
C THR A 123 0.13 13.06 -3.37
N ILE A 124 0.21 12.14 -4.34
CA ILE A 124 1.46 11.89 -5.05
C ILE A 124 1.89 13.07 -5.94
N SER A 125 0.94 13.89 -6.39
CA SER A 125 1.20 15.06 -7.22
C SER A 125 2.10 16.10 -6.53
N GLU A 126 2.00 16.23 -5.20
CA GLU A 126 2.87 17.11 -4.41
C GLU A 126 4.35 16.73 -4.56
N PHE A 127 4.68 15.44 -4.71
CA PHE A 127 6.06 15.00 -4.93
C PHE A 127 6.60 15.44 -6.28
N PHE A 128 5.76 15.63 -7.30
CA PHE A 128 6.23 16.05 -8.62
C PHE A 128 6.56 17.55 -8.68
N ALA A 129 6.09 18.34 -7.72
CA ALA A 129 6.46 19.74 -7.57
C ALA A 129 7.90 19.87 -7.01
N PRO A 130 8.69 20.87 -7.45
CA PRO A 130 10.05 21.10 -6.94
C PRO A 130 10.13 21.16 -5.41
N GLU A 131 9.19 21.86 -4.78
CA GLU A 131 9.11 22.05 -3.34
C GLU A 131 8.88 20.72 -2.60
N GLY A 132 8.07 19.83 -3.20
CA GLY A 132 7.83 18.50 -2.66
C GLY A 132 9.08 17.62 -2.70
N ARG A 133 9.84 17.68 -3.80
CA ARG A 133 11.12 16.94 -3.91
C ARG A 133 12.15 17.46 -2.92
N GLU A 134 12.26 18.78 -2.78
CA GLU A 134 13.17 19.42 -1.83
C GLU A 134 12.81 19.03 -0.39
N LYS A 135 11.52 19.03 -0.04
CA LYS A 135 11.03 18.59 1.27
C LYS A 135 11.37 17.13 1.56
N LEU A 136 11.21 16.22 0.59
CA LEU A 136 11.41 14.78 0.82
C LEU A 136 12.88 14.35 0.81
N GLY A 137 13.75 15.05 0.07
CA GLY A 137 15.16 14.67 -0.06
C GLY A 137 15.85 14.37 1.30
N PRO A 138 15.83 15.30 2.26
CA PRO A 138 16.40 15.07 3.59
C PRO A 138 15.70 13.95 4.39
N MET A 139 14.41 13.72 4.16
CA MET A 139 13.67 12.64 4.84
C MET A 139 14.05 11.27 4.28
N MET A 140 14.16 11.16 2.95
CA MET A 140 14.60 9.95 2.25
C MET A 140 16.04 9.57 2.63
N ALA A 141 16.93 10.55 2.82
CA ALA A 141 18.31 10.30 3.24
C ALA A 141 18.41 9.54 4.59
N LYS A 142 17.40 9.64 5.45
CA LYS A 142 17.33 8.89 6.72
C LYS A 142 16.83 7.45 6.55
N LEU A 143 16.25 7.09 5.41
CA LEU A 143 15.76 5.75 5.10
C LEU A 143 16.89 4.82 4.65
N THR A 144 17.93 4.73 5.48
CA THR A 144 19.08 3.87 5.21
C THR A 144 18.70 2.39 5.32
N VAL A 145 19.50 1.50 4.72
CA VAL A 145 19.29 0.05 4.85
C VAL A 145 19.22 -0.41 6.30
N PRO A 146 20.14 -0.02 7.21
CA PRO A 146 20.03 -0.36 8.62
C PRO A 146 18.74 0.14 9.27
N ALA A 147 18.30 1.36 8.93
CA ALA A 147 17.04 1.92 9.43
C ALA A 147 15.83 1.08 8.98
N ILE A 148 15.75 0.72 7.69
CA ILE A 148 14.68 -0.12 7.14
C ILE A 148 14.64 -1.50 7.81
N VAL A 149 15.81 -2.11 8.03
CA VAL A 149 15.92 -3.42 8.71
C VAL A 149 15.52 -3.33 10.19
N SER A 150 15.90 -2.25 10.87
CA SER A 150 15.50 -1.97 12.25
C SER A 150 13.98 -1.82 12.36
N ASP A 151 13.38 -1.04 11.45
CA ASP A 151 11.94 -0.83 11.38
C ASP A 151 11.18 -2.11 11.11
N ALA A 152 11.64 -2.92 10.15
CA ALA A 152 11.05 -4.21 9.82
C ALA A 152 10.92 -5.11 11.05
N LYS A 153 11.99 -5.21 11.87
CA LYS A 153 11.98 -6.00 13.10
C LYS A 153 10.99 -5.45 14.13
N ALA A 154 10.94 -4.12 14.30
CA ALA A 154 10.00 -3.48 15.23
C ALA A 154 8.53 -3.66 14.80
N ILE A 155 8.23 -3.51 13.51
CA ILE A 155 6.88 -3.70 12.95
C ILE A 155 6.44 -5.16 13.12
N VAL A 156 7.30 -6.13 12.81
CA VAL A 156 6.99 -7.56 12.98
C VAL A 156 6.75 -7.90 14.45
N ALA A 157 7.60 -7.43 15.36
CA ALA A 157 7.42 -7.65 16.79
C ALA A 157 6.10 -7.04 17.31
N TRP A 158 5.73 -5.86 16.82
CA TRP A 158 4.46 -5.23 17.16
C TRP A 158 3.26 -6.02 16.65
N LEU A 159 3.31 -6.52 15.41
CA LEU A 159 2.27 -7.38 14.84
C LEU A 159 2.12 -8.68 15.63
N ASP A 160 3.23 -9.33 15.98
CA ASP A 160 3.21 -10.59 16.75
C ASP A 160 2.61 -10.43 18.16
N ALA A 161 2.71 -9.23 18.74
CA ALA A 161 2.11 -8.90 20.03
C ALA A 161 0.66 -8.40 19.93
N ASN A 162 0.14 -8.15 18.73
CA ASN A 162 -1.18 -7.55 18.55
C ASN A 162 -2.29 -8.62 18.67
N PRO A 163 -3.32 -8.41 19.52
CA PRO A 163 -4.36 -9.42 19.76
C PRO A 163 -5.22 -9.75 18.53
N ALA A 164 -5.28 -8.87 17.52
CA ALA A 164 -6.01 -9.10 16.27
C ALA A 164 -5.20 -9.93 15.24
N VAL A 165 -3.93 -10.22 15.52
CA VAL A 165 -3.03 -10.95 14.61
C VAL A 165 -2.92 -12.42 15.04
N ASP A 166 -3.06 -13.32 14.07
CA ASP A 166 -2.77 -14.74 14.25
C ASP A 166 -1.27 -14.99 14.09
N ALA A 167 -0.53 -15.01 15.21
CA ALA A 167 0.91 -15.25 15.22
C ALA A 167 1.31 -16.66 14.72
N SER A 168 0.37 -17.60 14.60
CA SER A 168 0.65 -18.91 13.97
C SER A 168 0.83 -18.81 12.45
N LYS A 169 0.34 -17.73 11.83
CA LYS A 169 0.48 -17.46 10.39
C LYS A 169 1.73 -16.63 10.10
N LYS A 170 2.25 -16.78 8.88
CA LYS A 170 3.31 -15.90 8.37
C LYS A 170 2.74 -14.52 8.02
N ILE A 171 3.59 -13.52 8.08
CA ILE A 171 3.29 -12.14 7.73
C ILE A 171 3.64 -11.91 6.26
N ALA A 172 2.85 -11.15 5.53
CA ALA A 172 3.22 -10.64 4.22
C ALA A 172 3.81 -9.23 4.31
N ALA A 173 4.76 -8.90 3.45
CA ALA A 173 5.28 -7.55 3.31
C ALA A 173 5.02 -7.03 1.88
N GLU A 174 4.47 -5.84 1.77
CA GLU A 174 4.08 -5.22 0.52
C GLU A 174 4.71 -3.83 0.40
N GLY A 175 5.30 -3.53 -0.76
CA GLY A 175 5.93 -2.23 -1.02
C GLY A 175 5.58 -1.66 -2.40
N TYR A 176 5.50 -0.33 -2.45
CA TYR A 176 5.11 0.44 -3.63
C TYR A 176 6.19 1.44 -4.02
N CYS A 177 6.51 1.54 -5.31
CA CYS A 177 7.57 2.44 -5.79
C CYS A 177 8.89 2.17 -5.04
N MET A 178 9.52 3.18 -4.44
CA MET A 178 10.80 3.06 -3.72
C MET A 178 10.78 1.98 -2.63
N THR A 179 9.62 1.72 -2.01
CA THR A 179 9.51 0.79 -0.88
C THR A 179 9.29 -0.65 -1.30
N GLY A 180 9.22 -0.95 -2.60
CA GLY A 180 9.28 -2.32 -3.10
C GLY A 180 10.52 -3.08 -2.60
N SER A 181 11.67 -2.39 -2.54
CA SER A 181 12.89 -2.93 -1.93
C SER A 181 12.78 -3.14 -0.42
N TYR A 182 11.91 -2.40 0.28
CA TYR A 182 11.77 -2.49 1.73
C TYR A 182 11.08 -3.81 2.09
N ALA A 183 10.05 -4.19 1.36
CA ALA A 183 9.36 -5.47 1.54
C ALA A 183 10.32 -6.67 1.39
N VAL A 184 11.23 -6.64 0.42
CA VAL A 184 12.28 -7.68 0.26
C VAL A 184 13.25 -7.67 1.45
N ARG A 185 13.69 -6.49 1.89
CA ARG A 185 14.57 -6.34 3.05
C ARG A 185 13.90 -6.79 4.35
N THR A 186 12.59 -6.60 4.50
CA THR A 186 11.80 -7.11 5.62
C THR A 186 11.84 -8.64 5.67
N ALA A 187 11.68 -9.30 4.52
CA ALA A 187 11.81 -10.76 4.45
C ALA A 187 13.22 -11.24 4.82
N ALA A 188 14.26 -10.54 4.38
CA ALA A 188 15.65 -10.87 4.76
C ALA A 188 15.94 -10.60 6.25
N ALA A 189 15.32 -9.57 6.83
CA ALA A 189 15.52 -9.17 8.22
C ALA A 189 14.85 -10.12 9.22
N VAL A 190 13.70 -10.70 8.84
CA VAL A 190 12.91 -11.62 9.68
C VAL A 190 12.45 -12.85 8.88
N PRO A 191 13.40 -13.67 8.39
CA PRO A 191 13.14 -14.70 7.36
C PRO A 191 12.21 -15.82 7.83
N ASP A 192 12.11 -16.03 9.15
CA ASP A 192 11.20 -17.02 9.71
C ASP A 192 9.78 -16.49 9.90
N ARG A 193 9.54 -15.16 9.89
CA ARG A 193 8.19 -14.61 10.07
C ARG A 193 7.53 -14.17 8.78
N ILE A 194 8.31 -13.70 7.80
CA ILE A 194 7.77 -13.27 6.51
C ILE A 194 7.59 -14.45 5.56
N GLY A 195 6.36 -14.67 5.10
CA GLY A 195 6.00 -15.78 4.22
C GLY A 195 5.69 -15.35 2.78
N ALA A 196 5.40 -14.07 2.56
CA ALA A 196 5.11 -13.53 1.25
C ALA A 196 5.62 -12.09 1.13
N VAL A 197 6.06 -11.74 -0.08
CA VAL A 197 6.51 -10.39 -0.45
C VAL A 197 5.85 -10.00 -1.77
N SER A 198 5.27 -8.81 -1.81
CA SER A 198 4.82 -8.17 -3.05
C SER A 198 5.53 -6.83 -3.24
N SER A 199 5.96 -6.57 -4.46
CA SER A 199 6.55 -5.29 -4.87
C SER A 199 5.86 -4.81 -6.13
N PHE A 200 5.27 -3.62 -6.06
CA PHE A 200 4.58 -2.96 -7.17
C PHE A 200 5.44 -1.80 -7.67
N HIS A 201 5.83 -1.87 -8.96
CA HIS A 201 6.72 -0.90 -9.65
C HIS A 201 7.93 -0.52 -8.78
N GLY A 202 8.58 -1.54 -8.23
CA GLY A 202 9.54 -1.43 -7.14
C GLY A 202 10.88 -0.83 -7.54
N GLY A 203 11.28 0.25 -6.88
CA GLY A 203 12.60 0.85 -6.99
C GLY A 203 13.64 0.16 -6.11
N GLY A 204 14.92 0.21 -6.51
CA GLY A 204 16.05 -0.24 -5.69
C GLY A 204 16.17 -1.76 -5.53
N LEU A 205 15.44 -2.56 -6.32
CA LEU A 205 15.43 -4.02 -6.25
C LEU A 205 16.74 -4.66 -6.75
N VAL A 206 17.37 -4.05 -7.74
CA VAL A 206 18.62 -4.51 -8.35
C VAL A 206 19.64 -3.37 -8.32
N THR A 207 20.76 -3.61 -7.65
CA THR A 207 21.85 -2.65 -7.45
C THR A 207 23.19 -3.40 -7.48
N PRO A 208 24.32 -2.73 -7.77
CA PRO A 208 25.63 -3.38 -7.75
C PRO A 208 26.07 -3.78 -6.33
N ALA A 209 25.49 -3.17 -5.29
CA ALA A 209 25.89 -3.36 -3.90
C ALA A 209 25.79 -4.83 -3.46
N PRO A 210 26.66 -5.29 -2.52
CA PRO A 210 26.60 -6.64 -1.98
C PRO A 210 25.25 -6.95 -1.31
N ASP A 211 24.62 -5.96 -0.70
CA ASP A 211 23.33 -6.05 -0.01
C ASP A 211 22.13 -5.72 -0.92
N SER A 212 22.25 -5.95 -2.23
CA SER A 212 21.14 -5.68 -3.14
C SER A 212 19.95 -6.62 -2.88
N PRO A 213 18.68 -6.14 -2.91
CA PRO A 213 17.51 -6.96 -2.59
C PRO A 213 17.39 -8.26 -3.41
N HIS A 214 17.70 -8.24 -4.71
CA HIS A 214 17.67 -9.45 -5.55
C HIS A 214 18.66 -10.55 -5.08
N LYS A 215 19.76 -10.18 -4.41
CA LYS A 215 20.73 -11.14 -3.86
C LYS A 215 20.24 -11.77 -2.55
N MET A 216 19.30 -11.11 -1.86
CA MET A 216 18.74 -11.58 -0.58
C MET A 216 17.69 -12.68 -0.74
N LEU A 217 17.07 -12.79 -1.91
CA LEU A 217 15.93 -13.70 -2.15
C LEU A 217 16.24 -15.15 -1.74
N LYS A 218 17.45 -15.63 -2.06
CA LYS A 218 17.93 -16.99 -1.74
C LYS A 218 18.06 -17.26 -0.24
N GLY A 219 18.17 -16.22 0.58
CA GLY A 219 18.28 -16.31 2.03
C GLY A 219 16.94 -16.40 2.77
N THR A 220 15.82 -16.43 2.04
CA THR A 220 14.47 -16.46 2.64
C THR A 220 13.66 -17.64 2.14
N LYS A 221 12.53 -17.90 2.80
CA LYS A 221 11.51 -18.87 2.37
C LYS A 221 10.22 -18.20 1.87
N ALA A 222 10.26 -16.88 1.66
CA ALA A 222 9.08 -16.14 1.25
C ALA A 222 8.72 -16.41 -0.22
N LEU A 223 7.44 -16.38 -0.53
CA LEU A 223 6.96 -16.29 -1.91
C LEU A 223 7.08 -14.84 -2.38
N TYR A 224 7.51 -14.62 -3.61
CA TYR A 224 7.75 -13.28 -4.15
C TYR A 224 6.88 -12.99 -5.37
N LEU A 225 6.22 -11.82 -5.36
CA LEU A 225 5.56 -11.23 -6.52
C LEU A 225 6.22 -9.88 -6.83
N PHE A 226 6.76 -9.73 -8.03
CA PHE A 226 7.26 -8.46 -8.56
C PHE A 226 6.38 -8.06 -9.74
N ALA A 227 5.61 -6.98 -9.58
CA ALA A 227 4.74 -6.43 -10.62
C ALA A 227 5.37 -5.15 -11.17
N ILE A 228 5.96 -5.24 -12.37
CA ILE A 228 6.61 -4.12 -13.06
C ILE A 228 5.88 -3.87 -14.38
N GLY A 229 5.50 -2.62 -14.65
CA GLY A 229 4.94 -2.23 -15.93
C GLY A 229 5.98 -2.32 -17.05
N GLN A 230 5.60 -2.79 -18.23
CA GLN A 230 6.53 -2.91 -19.36
C GLN A 230 7.11 -1.54 -19.80
N ASN A 231 6.43 -0.46 -19.45
CA ASN A 231 6.74 0.92 -19.80
C ASN A 231 7.08 1.79 -18.57
N ASP A 232 7.44 1.19 -17.43
CA ASP A 232 7.75 1.92 -16.18
C ASP A 232 8.99 2.83 -16.33
N ASP A 233 9.80 2.62 -17.36
CA ASP A 233 10.94 3.45 -17.76
C ASP A 233 10.58 4.52 -18.82
N LYS A 234 9.41 4.42 -19.45
CA LYS A 234 9.01 5.29 -20.56
C LYS A 234 8.22 6.49 -20.05
N ARG A 235 8.51 7.65 -20.64
CA ARG A 235 7.77 8.89 -20.40
C ARG A 235 6.55 9.00 -21.29
#